data_AF-A0A0G1YRL5-F1
#
_entry.id   AF-A0A0G1YRL5-F1
#
_cell.length_a   1.000
_cell.length_b   1.000
_cell.length_c   1.000
_cell.angle_alpha   90.00
_cell.angle_beta   90.00
_cell.angle_gamma   90.00
#
_symmetry.space_group_name_H-M   'P 1'
#
loop_
_entity.id
_entity.type
_entity.pdbx_description
1 polymer ?
#
loop_
_entity_poly.entity_id
_entity_poly.type
_entity_poly.pdbx_seq_one_letter_code
_entity_poly.pdbx_strand_id
1 'polypeptide(L)' 'MKFSEIKNKSAREILELLAAEKKTLHGLNLSARSRALKQVHKVKLARRSIARLEMKRQALARVGK' A
#
# COMPACT_ATOMS: atom_id res chain seq x y z
N MET A 1 -6.53 4.23 2.91
CA MET A 1 -7.21 2.97 2.53
C MET A 1 -7.93 2.37 3.73
N LYS A 2 -9.23 2.09 3.62
CA LYS A 2 -10.05 1.41 4.64
C LYS A 2 -10.02 -0.11 4.40
N PHE A 3 -10.22 -0.90 5.46
CA PHE A 3 -10.22 -2.37 5.35
C PHE A 3 -11.35 -2.90 4.45
N SER A 4 -12.50 -2.24 4.46
CA SER A 4 -13.64 -2.56 3.59
C SER A 4 -13.27 -2.57 2.10
N GLU A 5 -12.33 -1.72 1.68
CA GLU A 5 -11.90 -1.59 0.27
C GLU A 5 -11.00 -2.75 -0.20
N ILE A 6 -10.45 -3.54 0.73
CA ILE A 6 -9.52 -4.65 0.44
C ILE A 6 -10.08 -6.02 0.81
N LYS A 7 -11.19 -6.07 1.55
CA LYS A 7 -11.77 -7.33 2.05
C LYS A 7 -12.15 -8.29 0.91
N ASN A 8 -12.79 -7.75 -0.13
CA ASN A 8 -13.38 -8.50 -1.23
C ASN A 8 -12.48 -8.61 -2.47
N LYS A 9 -11.25 -8.13 -2.40
CA LYS A 9 -10.32 -8.14 -3.52
C LYS A 9 -9.60 -9.48 -3.64
N SER A 10 -9.43 -9.93 -4.87
CA SER A 10 -8.67 -11.12 -5.25
C SER A 10 -7.17 -10.94 -4.99
N ALA A 11 -6.42 -12.05 -4.95
CA ALA A 11 -4.97 -12.01 -4.75
C ALA A 11 -4.25 -11.17 -5.82
N ARG A 12 -4.71 -11.23 -7.07
CA ARG A 12 -4.17 -10.44 -8.19
C ARG A 12 -4.41 -8.95 -8.00
N GLU A 13 -5.62 -8.55 -7.65
CA GLU A 13 -5.95 -7.14 -7.38
C GLU A 13 -5.16 -6.59 -6.18
N ILE A 14 -4.97 -7.40 -5.13
CA ILE A 14 -4.13 -7.01 -3.98
C ILE A 14 -2.68 -6.77 -4.41
N LEU A 15 -2.13 -7.59 -5.30
CA LEU A 15 -0.78 -7.40 -5.84
C LEU A 15 -0.67 -6.13 -6.69
N GLU A 16 -1.66 -5.86 -7.54
CA GLU A 16 -1.69 -4.64 -8.37
C GLU A 16 -1.77 -3.38 -7.50
N LEU A 17 -2.62 -3.37 -6.48
CA LEU A 17 -2.73 -2.26 -5.54
C LEU A 17 -1.45 -2.06 -4.73
N LEU A 18 -0.80 -3.16 -4.35
CA LEU A 18 0.45 -3.12 -3.62
C LEU A 18 1.57 -2.54 -4.49
N ALA A 19 1.62 -2.88 -5.77
CA ALA A 19 2.55 -2.28 -6.73
C ALA A 19 2.29 -0.77 -6.90
N ALA A 20 1.02 -0.38 -7.05
CA ALA A 20 0.62 1.03 -7.17
C ALA A 20 1.00 1.85 -5.92
N GLU A 21 0.68 1.36 -4.72
CA GLU A 21 1.00 2.02 -3.45
C GLU A 21 2.53 2.09 -3.21
N LYS A 22 3.30 1.07 -3.62
CA LYS A 22 4.77 1.13 -3.59
C LYS A 22 5.31 2.20 -4.52
N LYS A 23 4.77 2.36 -5.72
CA LYS A 23 5.14 3.43 -6.66
C LYS A 23 4.82 4.81 -6.08
N THR A 24 3.64 4.96 -5.48
CA THR A 24 3.25 6.19 -4.77
C THR A 24 4.20 6.51 -3.63
N LEU A 25 4.52 5.52 -2.77
CA LEU A 25 5.47 5.70 -1.68
C LEU A 25 6.86 6.11 -2.19
N HIS A 26 7.31 5.52 -3.30
CA HIS A 26 8.57 5.89 -3.93
C HIS A 26 8.56 7.35 -4.38
N GLY A 27 7.51 7.79 -5.10
CA GLY A 27 7.34 9.19 -5.50
C GLY A 27 7.31 10.15 -4.30
N LEU A 28 6.57 9.81 -3.24
CA LEU A 28 6.52 10.61 -2.01
C LEU A 28 7.90 10.69 -1.33
N ASN A 29 8.67 9.60 -1.29
CA ASN A 29 10.01 9.59 -0.72
C ASN A 29 10.99 10.43 -1.55
N LEU A 30 10.89 10.39 -2.89
CA LEU A 30 11.68 11.25 -3.78
C LEU A 30 11.36 12.74 -3.51
N SER A 31 10.07 13.11 -3.45
CA SER A 31 9.66 14.47 -3.12
C SER A 31 10.06 14.89 -1.70
N ALA A 32 10.07 13.95 -0.75
CA ALA A 32 10.53 14.22 0.62
C ALA A 32 12.04 14.48 0.65
N ARG A 33 12.83 13.71 -0.10
CA ARG A 33 14.28 13.90 -0.23
C ARG A 33 14.64 15.25 -0.84
N SER A 34 13.90 15.69 -1.86
CA SER A 34 14.09 17.02 -2.46
C SER A 34 13.52 18.17 -1.62
N ARG A 35 13.03 17.92 -0.40
CA ARG A 35 12.31 18.89 0.45
C ARG A 35 11.10 19.55 -0.23
N ALA A 36 10.62 19.00 -1.35
CA ALA A 36 9.46 19.48 -2.08
C ALA A 36 8.13 18.95 -1.51
N LEU A 37 8.18 17.93 -0.63
CA LEU A 37 6.97 17.34 -0.05
C LEU A 37 6.43 18.18 1.12
N LYS A 38 5.44 19.02 0.82
CA LYS A 38 4.70 19.80 1.83
C LYS A 38 3.86 18.94 2.79
N GLN A 39 3.44 17.75 2.35
CA GLN A 39 2.50 16.88 3.09
C GLN A 39 3.15 15.56 3.53
N VAL A 40 4.07 15.64 4.50
CA VAL A 40 4.85 14.49 5.00
C VAL A 40 4.00 13.35 5.56
N HIS A 41 2.80 13.66 6.08
CA HIS A 41 1.87 12.65 6.60
C HIS A 41 1.42 11.66 5.52
N LYS A 42 1.45 12.03 4.22
CA LYS A 42 1.11 11.14 3.10
C LYS A 42 2.04 9.94 3.02
N VAL A 43 3.32 10.09 3.37
CA VAL A 43 4.28 8.98 3.44
C VAL A 43 3.82 7.94 4.48
N LYS A 44 3.41 8.41 5.65
CA LYS A 44 2.91 7.55 6.74
C LYS A 44 1.61 6.84 6.33
N LEU A 45 0.72 7.53 5.61
CA LEU A 45 -0.51 6.93 5.10
C LEU A 45 -0.23 5.85 4.05
N ALA A 46 0.65 6.11 3.08
CA ALA A 46 1.05 5.12 2.07
C ALA A 46 1.69 3.88 2.71
N ARG A 47 2.59 4.06 3.68
CA ARG A 47 3.18 2.93 4.45
C ARG A 47 2.12 2.10 5.16
N ARG A 48 1.12 2.75 5.79
CA ARG A 48 -0.01 2.04 6.43
C ARG A 48 -0.87 1.28 5.40
N SER A 49 -1.12 1.86 4.23
CA SER A 49 -1.84 1.18 3.15
C SER A 49 -1.09 -0.08 2.70
N ILE A 50 0.22 0.02 2.45
CA ILE A 50 1.07 -1.12 2.06
C ILE A 50 1.04 -2.22 3.11
N ALA A 51 1.19 -1.89 4.39
CA ALA A 51 1.16 -2.88 5.47
C ALA A 51 -0.17 -3.67 5.50
N ARG A 52 -1.30 -2.99 5.29
CA ARG A 52 -2.61 -3.64 5.22
C ARG A 52 -2.75 -4.55 4.00
N LEU A 53 -2.26 -4.13 2.84
CA LEU A 53 -2.24 -4.95 1.63
C LEU A 53 -1.36 -6.19 1.80
N GLU A 54 -0.19 -6.06 2.44
CA GLU A 54 0.67 -7.21 2.72
C GLU A 54 0.05 -8.19 3.70
N MET A 55 -0.62 -7.70 4.76
CA MET A 55 -1.38 -8.56 5.67
C MET A 55 -2.48 -9.33 4.94
N LYS A 56 -3.25 -8.65 4.08
CA LYS A 56 -4.30 -9.32 3.29
C LYS A 56 -3.71 -10.34 2.31
N ARG A 57 -2.60 -10.02 1.64
CA ARG A 57 -1.88 -10.95 0.76
C ARG A 57 -1.44 -12.21 1.52
N GLN A 58 -0.87 -12.05 2.71
CA GLN A 58 -0.48 -13.18 3.55
C GLN A 58 -1.69 -14.01 4.00
N ALA A 59 -2.80 -13.36 4.35
CA ALA A 59 -4.04 -14.05 4.71
C ALA A 59 -4.58 -14.89 3.53
N LEU A 60 -4.59 -14.34 2.31
CA LEU A 60 -4.99 -15.07 1.11
C LEU A 60 -4.06 -16.25 0.81
N ALA A 61 -2.74 -16.08 0.98
CA ALA A 61 -1.76 -17.13 0.77
C ALA A 61 -1.87 -18.30 1.78
N ARG A 62 -2.42 -18.05 2.98
CA ARG A 62 -2.66 -19.08 4.00
C ARG A 62 -3.93 -19.89 3.76
N VAL A 63 -4.94 -19.31 3.10
CA VAL A 63 -6.22 -19.97 2.80
C VAL A 63 -6.14 -20.84 1.54
N GLY A 64 -5.14 -20.61 0.68
CA GLY A 64 -4.87 -21.44 -0.51
C GLY A 64 -4.02 -22.69 -0.24
N LYS A 65 -3.79 -23.06 1.02
CA LYS A 65 -3.18 -24.32 1.44
C LYS A 65 -4.23 -25.16 2.15
#